data_AF-F4S442-F1
#
_entry.id   AF-F4S442-F1
#
_cell.length_a   1.000
_cell.length_b   1.000
_cell.length_c   1.000
_cell.angle_alpha   90.00
_cell.angle_beta   90.00
_cell.angle_gamma   90.00
#
_symmetry.space_group_name_H-M   'P 1'
#
loop_
_entity.id
_entity.type
_entity.pdbx_description
1 polymer ?
#
loop_
_entity_poly.entity_id
_entity_poly.type
_entity_poly.pdbx_seq_one_letter_code
_entity_poly.pdbx_strand_id
1 'polypeptide(L)'
;MKESLKTYLEKPPKERKELYPFFEMSQPQSHRTYTKLINQMLQSEREAWAEKIQDLLKLESANEKISLWNFLLELINHMPTQAVQVTLMAALKEQEKFFMREGSVNEDMEKLLDEVKLKCVHEIKYHATSLKDQPKLMSWDHDTTRSKSDRFQNIFTKQKQEKLGKYKMKLEQEWLPSQANNLFEYWATPHIDYFWISEDMDVYLKVKASFKANIENQVVLINLIQARQNNFEKIKLVPEFEQWIASQIEKLTHELIDFINTLNDECKQELTILFQNGFVISREIIKFESLQLQLSDGFAIIGSWTPGQKKKLLTFWSKNIPFYLEIKDTEAKETWLPNLEELILQDTDHMESVIQDFLKIPIPSNSEESTLERFLKFHVEETRAQSVKKMSERGLQYGTTA
;
A
#
# COMPACT_ATOMS: atom_id res chain seq x y z
N MET A 1 -20.91 24.33 -9.97
CA MET A 1 -21.05 22.89 -10.26
C MET A 1 -21.07 22.05 -8.99
N LYS A 2 -20.03 22.12 -8.12
CA LYS A 2 -19.93 21.39 -6.85
C LYS A 2 -21.20 21.38 -6.00
N GLU A 3 -21.70 22.54 -5.59
CA GLU A 3 -22.89 22.61 -4.72
C GLU A 3 -24.15 22.06 -5.40
N SER A 4 -24.36 22.41 -6.68
CA SER A 4 -25.49 21.89 -7.47
C SER A 4 -25.46 20.37 -7.59
N LEU A 5 -24.27 19.78 -7.81
CA LEU A 5 -24.09 18.32 -7.90
C LEU A 5 -24.38 17.66 -6.55
N LYS A 6 -23.89 18.24 -5.46
CA LYS A 6 -24.17 17.76 -4.10
C LYS A 6 -25.67 17.75 -3.80
N THR A 7 -26.35 18.89 -4.00
CA THR A 7 -27.81 18.99 -3.80
C THR A 7 -28.58 18.00 -4.70
N TYR A 8 -28.10 17.77 -5.92
CA TYR A 8 -28.71 16.78 -6.81
C TYR A 8 -28.55 15.34 -6.26
N LEU A 9 -27.36 15.00 -5.76
CA LEU A 9 -27.01 13.66 -5.26
C LEU A 9 -27.52 13.34 -3.85
N GLU A 10 -27.98 14.34 -3.10
CA GLU A 10 -28.69 14.16 -1.84
C GLU A 10 -30.11 13.60 -2.03
N LYS A 11 -30.66 13.75 -3.25
CA LYS A 11 -31.99 13.23 -3.57
C LYS A 11 -31.97 11.73 -3.87
N PRO A 12 -32.99 10.97 -3.46
CA PRO A 12 -33.14 9.58 -3.83
C PRO A 12 -33.12 9.36 -5.36
N PRO A 13 -32.62 8.20 -5.84
CA PRO A 13 -32.62 7.83 -7.26
C PRO A 13 -33.98 7.99 -7.96
N LYS A 14 -35.10 7.68 -7.28
CA LYS A 14 -36.45 7.85 -7.84
C LYS A 14 -36.75 9.33 -8.16
N GLU A 15 -36.47 10.23 -7.21
CA GLU A 15 -36.65 11.67 -7.41
C GLU A 15 -35.71 12.21 -8.49
N ARG A 16 -34.45 11.75 -8.53
CA ARG A 16 -33.48 12.16 -9.57
C ARG A 16 -33.94 11.82 -10.99
N LYS A 17 -34.68 10.71 -11.17
CA LYS A 17 -35.26 10.32 -12.47
C LYS A 17 -36.41 11.21 -12.91
N GLU A 18 -37.13 11.81 -11.97
CA GLU A 18 -38.24 12.73 -12.23
C GLU A 18 -37.76 14.17 -12.44
N LEU A 19 -36.54 14.50 -11.99
CA LEU A 19 -35.91 15.78 -12.24
C LEU A 19 -35.38 15.90 -13.67
N TYR A 20 -35.26 17.16 -14.11
CA TYR A 20 -34.52 17.49 -15.32
C TYR A 20 -33.10 16.89 -15.28
N PRO A 21 -32.56 16.46 -16.43
CA PRO A 21 -31.19 15.99 -16.52
C PRO A 21 -30.23 17.04 -15.95
N PHE A 22 -29.25 16.62 -15.16
CA PHE A 22 -28.29 17.53 -14.51
C PHE A 22 -27.51 18.36 -15.54
N PHE A 23 -27.16 17.74 -16.67
CA PHE A 23 -26.59 18.41 -17.83
C PHE A 23 -27.62 18.52 -18.96
N GLU A 24 -27.84 19.73 -19.46
CA GLU A 24 -28.75 19.98 -20.58
C GLU A 24 -28.20 19.41 -21.90
N MET A 25 -29.10 18.90 -22.77
CA MET A 25 -28.73 18.30 -24.06
C MET A 25 -28.55 19.33 -25.20
N SER A 26 -28.34 20.60 -24.89
CA SER A 26 -28.12 21.69 -25.85
C SER A 26 -26.76 21.62 -26.57
N GLN A 27 -25.94 20.62 -26.26
CA GLN A 27 -24.60 20.39 -26.83
C GLN A 27 -24.63 19.77 -28.25
N PRO A 28 -23.53 19.93 -29.04
CA PRO A 28 -23.30 19.24 -30.31
C PRO A 28 -23.54 17.73 -30.25
N GLN A 29 -23.91 17.10 -31.38
CA GLN A 29 -24.28 15.67 -31.43
C GLN A 29 -23.24 14.72 -30.82
N SER A 30 -21.93 14.99 -30.97
CA SER A 30 -20.85 14.20 -30.37
C SER A 30 -20.96 14.16 -28.83
N HIS A 31 -21.22 15.31 -28.21
CA HIS A 31 -21.34 15.45 -26.76
C HIS A 31 -22.68 14.93 -26.21
N ARG A 32 -23.71 14.72 -27.05
CA ARG A 32 -25.01 14.22 -26.60
C ARG A 32 -24.94 12.82 -26.01
N THR A 33 -24.15 11.92 -26.60
CA THR A 33 -24.00 10.54 -26.09
C THR A 33 -23.33 10.55 -24.73
N TYR A 34 -22.26 11.34 -24.59
CA TYR A 34 -21.52 11.52 -23.36
C TYR A 34 -22.39 12.09 -22.23
N THR A 35 -23.05 13.23 -22.49
CA THR A 35 -23.96 13.89 -21.56
C THR A 35 -25.12 12.99 -21.14
N LYS A 36 -25.67 12.21 -22.08
CA LYS A 36 -26.74 11.23 -21.80
C LYS A 36 -26.27 10.15 -20.83
N LEU A 37 -25.09 9.58 -21.04
CA LEU A 37 -24.54 8.53 -20.17
C LEU A 37 -24.25 9.05 -18.75
N ILE A 38 -23.73 10.29 -18.63
CA ILE A 38 -23.55 10.91 -17.32
C ILE A 38 -24.88 11.10 -16.59
N ASN A 39 -25.88 11.66 -17.26
CA ASN A 39 -27.19 11.85 -16.65
C ASN A 39 -27.80 10.51 -16.23
N GLN A 40 -27.68 9.47 -17.06
CA GLN A 40 -28.14 8.11 -16.72
C GLN A 40 -27.45 7.56 -15.48
N MET A 41 -26.14 7.78 -15.33
CA MET A 41 -25.40 7.40 -14.12
C MET A 41 -25.86 8.21 -12.90
N LEU A 42 -25.96 9.53 -13.02
CA LEU A 42 -26.39 10.40 -11.92
C LEU A 42 -27.83 10.11 -11.47
N GLN A 43 -28.67 9.55 -12.35
CA GLN A 43 -30.05 9.12 -12.05
C GLN A 43 -30.15 7.66 -11.58
N SER A 44 -29.07 6.88 -11.64
CA SER A 44 -29.07 5.48 -11.21
C SER A 44 -28.80 5.32 -9.71
N GLU A 45 -29.09 4.12 -9.22
CA GLU A 45 -28.58 3.64 -7.93
C GLU A 45 -27.05 3.72 -7.90
N ARG A 46 -26.48 4.01 -6.73
CA ARG A 46 -25.02 4.16 -6.57
C ARG A 46 -24.31 2.83 -6.87
N GLU A 47 -24.91 1.70 -6.56
CA GLU A 47 -24.42 0.35 -6.85
C GLU A 47 -24.03 0.17 -8.32
N ALA A 48 -24.79 0.79 -9.23
CA ALA A 48 -24.58 0.71 -10.67
C ALA A 48 -23.50 1.66 -11.20
N TRP A 49 -22.99 2.59 -10.39
CA TRP A 49 -22.07 3.63 -10.86
C TRP A 49 -20.76 3.07 -11.38
N ALA A 50 -20.23 2.02 -10.76
CA ALA A 50 -19.02 1.37 -11.26
C ALA A 50 -19.19 0.96 -12.73
N GLU A 51 -20.24 0.21 -13.07
CA GLU A 51 -20.55 -0.21 -14.46
C GLU A 51 -20.70 1.00 -15.40
N LYS A 52 -21.45 2.02 -14.98
CA LYS A 52 -21.69 3.22 -15.81
C LYS A 52 -20.43 4.04 -16.05
N ILE A 53 -19.53 4.14 -15.09
CA ILE A 53 -18.20 4.75 -15.28
C ILE A 53 -17.39 3.92 -16.28
N GLN A 54 -17.44 2.58 -16.21
CA GLN A 54 -16.76 1.75 -17.21
C GLN A 54 -17.28 2.00 -18.63
N ASP A 55 -18.58 2.25 -18.78
CA ASP A 55 -19.18 2.59 -20.08
C ASP A 55 -18.75 3.99 -20.56
N LEU A 56 -18.71 4.98 -19.67
CA LEU A 56 -18.19 6.32 -19.97
C LEU A 56 -16.73 6.28 -20.43
N LEU A 57 -15.90 5.48 -19.77
CA LEU A 57 -14.47 5.33 -20.09
C LEU A 57 -14.19 4.59 -21.41
N LYS A 58 -15.18 3.95 -22.03
CA LYS A 58 -15.05 3.31 -23.36
C LYS A 58 -15.15 4.34 -24.50
N LEU A 59 -15.58 5.57 -24.22
CA LEU A 59 -15.72 6.60 -25.24
C LEU A 59 -14.33 7.08 -25.70
N GLU A 60 -14.07 7.07 -27.01
CA GLU A 60 -12.72 7.20 -27.55
C GLU A 60 -12.24 8.64 -27.79
N SER A 61 -13.11 9.65 -27.78
CA SER A 61 -12.71 10.98 -28.25
C SER A 61 -11.81 11.72 -27.23
N ALA A 62 -10.65 12.19 -27.70
CA ALA A 62 -9.61 12.77 -26.85
C ALA A 62 -10.06 14.05 -26.11
N ASN A 63 -10.84 14.91 -26.76
CA ASN A 63 -11.36 16.14 -26.15
C ASN A 63 -12.39 15.84 -25.05
N GLU A 64 -13.20 14.79 -25.20
CA GLU A 64 -14.17 14.39 -24.18
C GLU A 64 -13.49 13.76 -22.97
N LYS A 65 -12.29 13.20 -23.12
CA LYS A 65 -11.53 12.62 -21.99
C LYS A 65 -11.14 13.65 -20.94
N ILE A 66 -10.65 14.83 -21.32
CA ILE A 66 -10.28 15.88 -20.34
C ILE A 66 -11.52 16.33 -19.55
N SER A 67 -12.63 16.58 -20.24
CA SER A 67 -13.89 16.92 -19.58
C SER A 67 -14.42 15.78 -18.68
N LEU A 68 -14.19 14.52 -19.07
CA LEU A 68 -14.52 13.35 -18.25
C LEU A 68 -13.71 13.26 -16.99
N TRP A 69 -12.39 13.40 -17.06
CA TRP A 69 -11.57 13.35 -15.87
C TRP A 69 -11.86 14.49 -14.91
N ASN A 70 -12.11 15.71 -15.43
CA ASN A 70 -12.57 16.82 -14.61
C ASN A 70 -13.92 16.53 -13.93
N PHE A 71 -14.88 15.97 -14.67
CA PHE A 71 -16.16 15.59 -14.09
C PHE A 71 -16.03 14.48 -13.03
N LEU A 72 -15.23 13.44 -13.30
CA LEU A 72 -14.97 12.37 -12.34
C LEU A 72 -14.26 12.91 -11.09
N LEU A 73 -13.28 13.79 -11.25
CA LEU A 73 -12.57 14.45 -10.16
C LEU A 73 -13.54 15.15 -9.20
N GLU A 74 -14.52 15.87 -9.75
CA GLU A 74 -15.58 16.53 -8.99
C GLU A 74 -16.52 15.52 -8.29
N LEU A 75 -16.74 14.36 -8.90
CA LEU A 75 -17.68 13.35 -8.42
C LEU A 75 -17.11 12.41 -7.35
N ILE A 76 -15.78 12.24 -7.24
CA ILE A 76 -15.12 11.24 -6.36
C ILE A 76 -15.69 11.23 -4.93
N ASN A 77 -15.84 12.40 -4.30
CA ASN A 77 -16.34 12.56 -2.92
C ASN A 77 -17.81 12.14 -2.73
N HIS A 78 -18.49 11.73 -3.79
CA HIS A 78 -19.87 11.23 -3.78
C HIS A 78 -19.98 9.81 -4.29
N MET A 79 -18.93 9.27 -4.91
CA MET A 79 -18.92 7.93 -5.47
C MET A 79 -19.01 6.89 -4.34
N PRO A 80 -19.64 5.73 -4.60
CA PRO A 80 -19.48 4.55 -3.77
C PRO A 80 -18.10 3.91 -4.00
N THR A 81 -17.67 3.07 -3.06
CA THR A 81 -16.31 2.49 -3.02
C THR A 81 -15.89 1.82 -4.33
N GLN A 82 -16.77 1.03 -4.96
CA GLN A 82 -16.53 0.38 -6.25
C GLN A 82 -16.28 1.36 -7.40
N ALA A 83 -16.98 2.50 -7.40
CA ALA A 83 -16.86 3.51 -8.45
C ALA A 83 -15.55 4.29 -8.28
N VAL A 84 -15.13 4.55 -7.04
CA VAL A 84 -13.82 5.14 -6.75
C VAL A 84 -12.70 4.22 -7.24
N GLN A 85 -12.75 2.92 -6.93
CA GLN A 85 -11.72 1.96 -7.40
C GLN A 85 -11.69 1.86 -8.93
N VAL A 86 -12.83 1.78 -9.61
CA VAL A 86 -12.88 1.77 -11.08
C VAL A 86 -12.24 3.03 -11.65
N THR A 87 -12.54 4.20 -11.07
CA THR A 87 -11.97 5.48 -11.49
C THR A 87 -10.46 5.52 -11.31
N LEU A 88 -9.95 5.08 -10.16
CA LEU A 88 -8.51 4.96 -9.87
C LEU A 88 -7.79 4.05 -10.88
N MET A 89 -8.30 2.83 -11.04
CA MET A 89 -7.71 1.84 -11.95
C MET A 89 -7.76 2.29 -13.40
N ALA A 90 -8.78 3.07 -13.78
CA ALA A 90 -8.87 3.67 -15.10
C ALA A 90 -7.86 4.81 -15.28
N ALA A 91 -7.68 5.68 -14.28
CA ALA A 91 -6.73 6.78 -14.33
C ALA A 91 -5.29 6.26 -14.47
N LEU A 92 -4.92 5.24 -13.68
CA LEU A 92 -3.62 4.58 -13.77
C LEU A 92 -3.36 3.99 -15.16
N LYS A 93 -4.34 3.27 -15.74
CA LYS A 93 -4.22 2.72 -17.10
C LYS A 93 -4.16 3.78 -18.18
N GLU A 94 -4.83 4.91 -17.99
CA GLU A 94 -4.77 6.00 -18.95
C GLU A 94 -3.40 6.69 -18.88
N GLN A 95 -2.84 6.87 -17.69
CA GLN A 95 -1.49 7.40 -17.48
C GLN A 95 -0.41 6.50 -18.11
N GLU A 96 -0.50 5.18 -17.95
CA GLU A 96 0.41 4.23 -18.57
C GLU A 96 0.43 4.36 -20.11
N LYS A 97 -0.73 4.61 -20.73
CA LYS A 97 -0.79 4.84 -22.19
C LYS A 97 -0.06 6.12 -22.62
N PHE A 98 0.04 7.13 -21.77
CA PHE A 98 0.80 8.34 -22.08
C PHE A 98 2.29 8.07 -22.08
N PHE A 99 2.80 7.31 -21.10
CA PHE A 99 4.21 6.93 -21.06
C PHE A 99 4.64 6.04 -22.23
N MET A 100 3.73 5.24 -22.79
CA MET A 100 4.02 4.31 -23.90
C MET A 100 3.86 4.93 -25.30
N ARG A 101 3.32 6.15 -25.43
CA ARG A 101 3.15 6.81 -26.73
C ARG A 101 4.35 7.71 -27.01
N GLU A 102 5.08 7.42 -28.08
CA GLU A 102 6.06 8.36 -28.65
C GLU A 102 5.33 9.62 -29.15
N GLY A 103 5.38 10.71 -28.38
CA GLY A 103 4.72 11.97 -28.71
C GLY A 103 4.85 13.00 -27.58
N SER A 104 4.47 14.25 -27.86
CA SER A 104 4.43 15.31 -26.84
C SER A 104 3.44 14.93 -25.74
N VAL A 105 3.94 14.76 -24.52
CA VAL A 105 3.11 14.53 -23.34
C VAL A 105 2.18 15.74 -23.15
N ASN A 106 0.88 15.48 -23.04
CA ASN A 106 -0.06 16.52 -22.65
C ASN A 106 0.05 16.70 -21.14
N GLU A 107 0.92 17.62 -20.70
CA GLU A 107 1.20 17.89 -19.29
C GLU A 107 -0.06 18.20 -18.47
N ASP A 108 -1.05 18.86 -19.06
CA ASP A 108 -2.31 19.19 -18.37
C ASP A 108 -3.12 17.93 -18.06
N MET A 109 -3.13 16.98 -18.98
CA MET A 109 -3.80 15.70 -18.79
C MET A 109 -3.07 14.83 -17.75
N GLU A 110 -1.73 14.85 -17.74
CA GLU A 110 -0.93 14.13 -16.75
C GLU A 110 -1.21 14.66 -15.34
N LYS A 111 -1.15 15.98 -15.13
CA LYS A 111 -1.49 16.63 -13.86
C LYS A 111 -2.92 16.30 -13.42
N LEU A 112 -3.88 16.35 -14.35
CA LEU A 112 -5.27 16.01 -14.05
C LEU A 112 -5.43 14.54 -13.61
N LEU A 113 -4.72 13.60 -14.26
CA LEU A 113 -4.75 12.19 -13.86
C LEU A 113 -4.09 11.99 -12.49
N ASP A 114 -3.01 12.70 -12.18
CA ASP A 114 -2.38 12.67 -10.86
C ASP A 114 -3.32 13.18 -9.77
N GLU A 115 -4.04 14.28 -10.00
CA GLU A 115 -5.06 14.79 -9.08
C GLU A 115 -6.20 13.78 -8.87
N VAL A 116 -6.68 13.13 -9.95
CA VAL A 116 -7.71 12.10 -9.87
C VAL A 116 -7.23 10.92 -9.04
N LYS A 117 -6.02 10.40 -9.29
CA LYS A 117 -5.45 9.29 -8.53
C LYS A 117 -5.37 9.62 -7.04
N LEU A 118 -4.75 10.75 -6.70
CA LEU A 118 -4.57 11.19 -5.32
C LEU A 118 -5.91 11.31 -4.59
N LYS A 119 -6.92 11.90 -5.24
CA LYS A 119 -8.25 12.05 -4.66
C LYS A 119 -8.96 10.70 -4.51
N CYS A 120 -8.83 9.80 -5.47
CA CYS A 120 -9.37 8.43 -5.36
C CYS A 120 -8.72 7.67 -4.20
N VAL A 121 -7.39 7.72 -4.08
CA VAL A 121 -6.61 7.10 -2.99
C VAL A 121 -7.09 7.60 -1.63
N HIS A 122 -7.25 8.91 -1.45
CA HIS A 122 -7.83 9.49 -0.24
C HIS A 122 -9.27 9.03 0.03
N GLU A 123 -10.11 8.97 -1.00
CA GLU A 123 -11.51 8.58 -0.81
C GLU A 123 -11.65 7.07 -0.49
N ILE A 124 -10.84 6.20 -1.11
CA ILE A 124 -10.80 4.77 -0.75
C ILE A 124 -10.34 4.61 0.70
N LYS A 125 -9.32 5.35 1.15
CA LYS A 125 -8.90 5.38 2.55
C LYS A 125 -10.05 5.73 3.48
N TYR A 126 -10.74 6.83 3.17
CA TYR A 126 -11.87 7.30 3.95
C TYR A 126 -12.98 6.25 4.03
N HIS A 127 -13.26 5.56 2.93
CA HIS A 127 -14.23 4.48 2.88
C HIS A 127 -13.79 3.26 3.71
N ALA A 128 -12.53 2.83 3.61
CA ALA A 128 -11.97 1.69 4.34
C ALA A 128 -12.02 1.93 5.86
N THR A 129 -11.58 3.11 6.33
CA THR A 129 -11.69 3.49 7.75
C THR A 129 -13.15 3.53 8.21
N SER A 130 -14.04 4.13 7.40
CA SER A 130 -15.46 4.20 7.74
C SER A 130 -16.10 2.81 7.87
N LEU A 131 -15.72 1.85 7.02
CA LEU A 131 -16.18 0.46 7.10
C LEU A 131 -15.70 -0.25 8.38
N LYS A 132 -14.48 0.03 8.85
CA LYS A 132 -13.95 -0.51 10.12
C LYS A 132 -14.71 0.03 11.33
N ASP A 133 -15.13 1.28 11.28
CA ASP A 133 -15.83 1.96 12.38
C ASP A 133 -17.36 1.75 12.38
N GLN A 134 -17.94 1.19 11.30
CA GLN A 134 -19.39 0.95 11.18
C GLN A 134 -20.04 0.21 12.37
N PRO A 135 -19.41 -0.81 13.00
CA PRO A 135 -20.00 -1.46 14.18
C PRO A 135 -20.24 -0.50 15.36
N LYS A 136 -19.51 0.62 15.45
CA LYS A 136 -19.64 1.63 16.52
C LYS A 136 -20.66 2.73 16.20
N LEU A 137 -21.00 2.93 14.92
CA LEU A 137 -21.84 4.03 14.44
C LEU A 137 -23.35 3.68 14.35
N MET A 138 -23.71 2.40 14.41
CA MET A 138 -25.12 1.97 14.33
C MET A 138 -25.98 2.27 15.58
N SER A 139 -25.41 2.86 16.65
CA SER A 139 -26.12 3.04 17.93
C SER A 139 -26.76 4.42 18.18
N TRP A 140 -26.60 5.44 17.32
CA TRP A 140 -26.99 6.81 17.72
C TRP A 140 -27.80 7.71 16.77
N ASP A 141 -28.06 7.38 15.50
CA ASP A 141 -28.91 8.29 14.70
C ASP A 141 -29.58 7.63 13.49
N HIS A 142 -30.92 7.60 13.49
CA HIS A 142 -31.71 6.86 12.50
C HIS A 142 -32.11 7.68 11.25
N ASP A 143 -31.96 9.01 11.24
CA ASP A 143 -32.54 9.84 10.17
C ASP A 143 -31.55 10.55 9.22
N THR A 144 -30.26 10.67 9.54
CA THR A 144 -29.25 11.27 8.63
C THR A 144 -28.25 10.28 8.04
N THR A 145 -28.33 9.00 8.42
CA THR A 145 -27.34 7.95 8.16
C THR A 145 -27.51 7.23 6.81
N ARG A 146 -28.69 7.29 6.17
CA ARG A 146 -28.95 6.61 4.87
C ARG A 146 -28.01 7.08 3.74
N SER A 147 -27.78 8.39 3.59
CA SER A 147 -26.96 8.94 2.49
C SER A 147 -25.48 8.56 2.57
N LYS A 148 -24.95 8.35 3.78
CA LYS A 148 -23.55 7.93 4.00
C LYS A 148 -23.39 6.40 3.91
N SER A 149 -24.35 5.64 4.45
CA SER A 149 -24.42 4.17 4.40
C SER A 149 -24.14 3.61 3.01
N ASP A 150 -24.81 4.15 1.99
CA ASP A 150 -24.85 3.52 0.67
C ASP A 150 -23.57 3.75 -0.15
N ARG A 151 -22.67 4.64 0.31
CA ARG A 151 -21.36 4.91 -0.31
C ARG A 151 -20.30 3.90 0.11
N PHE A 152 -20.36 3.49 1.37
CA PHE A 152 -19.37 2.62 2.00
C PHE A 152 -19.79 1.17 1.77
N GLN A 153 -19.34 0.59 0.66
CA GLN A 153 -19.60 -0.80 0.32
C GLN A 153 -18.28 -1.55 0.44
N ASN A 154 -18.28 -2.64 1.20
CA ASN A 154 -17.09 -3.49 1.25
C ASN A 154 -16.91 -4.21 -0.09
N ILE A 155 -15.90 -3.78 -0.85
CA ILE A 155 -15.50 -4.36 -2.13
C ILE A 155 -14.22 -5.19 -2.03
N PHE A 156 -13.60 -5.26 -0.85
CA PHE A 156 -12.33 -5.94 -0.59
C PHE A 156 -12.54 -7.45 -0.38
N THR A 157 -13.47 -8.03 -1.12
CA THR A 157 -13.69 -9.47 -1.14
C THR A 157 -13.47 -10.01 -2.53
N LYS A 158 -12.96 -11.24 -2.65
CA LYS A 158 -12.72 -11.90 -3.94
C LYS A 158 -13.96 -11.82 -4.86
N GLN A 159 -15.14 -12.12 -4.35
CA GLN A 159 -16.39 -12.06 -5.11
C GLN A 159 -16.71 -10.65 -5.61
N LYS A 160 -16.46 -9.61 -4.81
CA LYS A 160 -16.72 -8.22 -5.18
C LYS A 160 -15.69 -7.71 -6.19
N GLN A 161 -14.42 -8.07 -6.03
CA GLN A 161 -13.37 -7.75 -7.00
C GLN A 161 -13.66 -8.35 -8.37
N GLU A 162 -14.12 -9.61 -8.46
CA GLU A 162 -14.50 -10.21 -9.74
C GLU A 162 -15.59 -9.42 -10.50
N LYS A 163 -16.54 -8.81 -9.78
CA LYS A 163 -17.59 -7.97 -10.41
C LYS A 163 -17.05 -6.68 -11.04
N LEU A 164 -15.82 -6.26 -10.70
CA LEU A 164 -15.19 -5.07 -11.28
C LEU A 164 -14.54 -5.34 -12.64
N GLY A 165 -14.51 -6.60 -13.08
CA GLY A 165 -14.04 -6.99 -14.41
C GLY A 165 -12.59 -6.55 -14.67
N LYS A 166 -12.34 -5.80 -15.75
CA LYS A 166 -10.99 -5.35 -16.11
C LYS A 166 -10.38 -4.34 -15.12
N TYR A 167 -11.16 -3.78 -14.21
CA TYR A 167 -10.71 -2.82 -13.20
C TYR A 167 -10.60 -3.43 -11.79
N LYS A 168 -10.68 -4.77 -11.70
CA LYS A 168 -10.40 -5.48 -10.45
C LYS A 168 -8.93 -5.39 -10.08
N MET A 169 -8.65 -5.44 -8.79
CA MET A 169 -7.31 -5.80 -8.32
C MET A 169 -7.09 -7.28 -8.60
N LYS A 170 -6.04 -7.60 -9.34
CA LYS A 170 -5.63 -8.99 -9.61
C LYS A 170 -4.48 -9.32 -8.68
N LEU A 171 -4.69 -10.33 -7.83
CA LEU A 171 -3.63 -10.97 -7.06
C LEU A 171 -2.93 -11.99 -7.97
N GLU A 172 -1.61 -12.08 -7.89
CA GLU A 172 -0.81 -13.02 -8.66
C GLU A 172 -0.81 -14.42 -8.04
N GLN A 173 -1.10 -14.55 -6.75
CA GLN A 173 -1.21 -15.83 -6.08
C GLN A 173 -2.65 -16.18 -5.66
N GLU A 174 -2.89 -17.48 -5.49
CA GLU A 174 -4.13 -17.99 -4.93
C GLU A 174 -4.08 -17.97 -3.40
N TRP A 175 -4.68 -16.95 -2.82
CA TRP A 175 -4.77 -16.79 -1.38
C TRP A 175 -6.04 -17.41 -0.80
N LEU A 176 -5.97 -17.82 0.47
CA LEU A 176 -7.18 -18.13 1.25
C LEU A 176 -8.11 -16.93 1.25
N PRO A 177 -9.44 -17.11 1.29
CA PRO A 177 -10.38 -15.99 1.22
C PRO A 177 -10.11 -14.88 2.24
N SER A 178 -9.73 -15.21 3.47
CA SER A 178 -9.37 -14.22 4.51
C SER A 178 -8.10 -13.43 4.14
N GLN A 179 -7.04 -14.11 3.69
CA GLN A 179 -5.79 -13.49 3.25
C GLN A 179 -5.99 -12.61 2.01
N ALA A 180 -6.77 -13.09 1.03
CA ALA A 180 -7.11 -12.32 -0.16
C ALA A 180 -7.85 -11.03 0.19
N ASN A 181 -8.79 -11.11 1.14
CA ASN A 181 -9.54 -9.94 1.58
C ASN A 181 -8.63 -8.93 2.29
N ASN A 182 -7.74 -9.40 3.17
CA ASN A 182 -6.75 -8.55 3.83
C ASN A 182 -5.82 -7.88 2.80
N LEU A 183 -5.40 -8.59 1.76
CA LEU A 183 -4.58 -8.03 0.67
C LEU A 183 -5.35 -6.94 -0.08
N PHE A 184 -6.60 -7.19 -0.48
CA PHE A 184 -7.40 -6.16 -1.15
C PHE A 184 -7.60 -4.92 -0.29
N GLU A 185 -7.78 -5.08 1.01
CA GLU A 185 -7.88 -3.98 1.95
C GLU A 185 -6.56 -3.24 2.15
N TYR A 186 -5.44 -3.97 2.20
CA TYR A 186 -4.08 -3.43 2.27
C TYR A 186 -3.80 -2.53 1.05
N TRP A 187 -3.97 -3.06 -0.17
CA TRP A 187 -3.75 -2.28 -1.40
C TRP A 187 -4.69 -1.07 -1.52
N ALA A 188 -5.86 -1.14 -0.90
CA ALA A 188 -6.82 -0.05 -0.93
C ALA A 188 -6.53 1.04 0.11
N THR A 189 -5.79 0.73 1.17
CA THR A 189 -5.56 1.64 2.29
C THR A 189 -4.19 2.31 2.13
N PRO A 190 -4.13 3.62 1.83
CA PRO A 190 -2.87 4.34 1.79
C PRO A 190 -2.27 4.37 3.18
N HIS A 191 -1.05 3.86 3.31
CA HIS A 191 -0.28 3.93 4.53
C HIS A 191 0.45 5.27 4.56
N ILE A 192 0.19 6.05 5.60
CA ILE A 192 0.89 7.32 5.82
C ILE A 192 2.14 6.97 6.61
N ASP A 193 3.29 7.03 5.97
CA ASP A 193 4.57 7.19 6.66
C ASP A 193 4.98 8.66 6.57
N TYR A 194 5.65 9.16 7.62
CA TYR A 194 5.81 10.56 8.04
C TYR A 194 6.23 11.60 6.96
N PHE A 195 6.63 11.19 5.76
CA PHE A 195 7.09 12.09 4.69
C PHE A 195 6.53 11.81 3.29
N TRP A 196 5.88 10.66 3.05
CA TRP A 196 5.37 10.29 1.73
C TRP A 196 4.07 9.51 1.86
N ILE A 197 3.06 9.84 1.04
CA ILE A 197 1.95 8.92 0.82
C ILE A 197 2.57 7.73 0.09
N SER A 198 2.78 6.61 0.80
CA SER A 198 3.19 5.37 0.15
C SER A 198 2.07 4.96 -0.80
N GLU A 199 2.35 5.03 -2.09
CA GLU A 199 1.43 4.56 -3.11
C GLU A 199 1.63 3.05 -3.30
N ASP A 200 1.46 2.26 -2.23
CA ASP A 200 1.65 0.80 -2.25
C ASP A 200 0.93 0.15 -3.43
N MET A 201 -0.27 0.65 -3.75
CA MET A 201 -1.06 0.25 -4.91
C MET A 201 -0.39 0.61 -6.24
N ASP A 202 0.21 1.79 -6.37
CA ASP A 202 0.91 2.23 -7.58
C ASP A 202 2.18 1.39 -7.80
N VAL A 203 2.96 1.18 -6.74
CA VAL A 203 4.12 0.28 -6.72
C VAL A 203 3.68 -1.11 -7.17
N TYR A 204 2.66 -1.67 -6.51
CA TYR A 204 2.14 -2.99 -6.80
C TYR A 204 1.70 -3.10 -8.26
N LEU A 205 1.00 -2.12 -8.83
CA LEU A 205 0.49 -2.20 -10.20
C LEU A 205 1.59 -2.09 -11.27
N LYS A 206 2.65 -1.32 -11.01
CA LYS A 206 3.76 -1.05 -11.95
C LYS A 206 4.83 -2.15 -12.03
N VAL A 207 4.86 -3.08 -11.08
CA VAL A 207 5.89 -4.13 -11.04
C VAL A 207 5.51 -5.40 -11.83
N LYS A 208 6.53 -6.18 -12.22
CA LYS A 208 6.34 -7.48 -12.89
C LYS A 208 5.66 -8.49 -11.96
N ALA A 209 5.01 -9.49 -12.54
CA ALA A 209 4.26 -10.51 -11.78
C ALA A 209 5.07 -11.22 -10.68
N SER A 210 6.36 -11.50 -10.90
CA SER A 210 7.22 -12.12 -9.87
C SER A 210 7.40 -11.24 -8.64
N PHE A 211 7.59 -9.93 -8.84
CA PHE A 211 7.67 -8.95 -7.75
C PHE A 211 6.32 -8.79 -7.04
N LYS A 212 5.20 -8.75 -7.78
CA LYS A 212 3.85 -8.70 -7.20
C LYS A 212 3.60 -9.89 -6.27
N ALA A 213 3.88 -11.10 -6.73
CA ALA A 213 3.72 -12.30 -5.92
C ALA A 213 4.55 -12.23 -4.64
N ASN A 214 5.80 -11.78 -4.72
CA ASN A 214 6.66 -11.61 -3.54
C ASN A 214 6.14 -10.54 -2.57
N ILE A 215 5.65 -9.41 -3.10
CA ILE A 215 5.05 -8.34 -2.30
C ILE A 215 3.77 -8.84 -1.59
N GLU A 216 2.92 -9.61 -2.27
CA GLU A 216 1.76 -10.27 -1.63
C GLU A 216 2.19 -11.22 -0.49
N ASN A 217 3.22 -12.03 -0.72
CA ASN A 217 3.79 -12.92 0.31
C ASN A 217 4.22 -12.15 1.54
N GLN A 218 4.94 -11.05 1.35
CA GLN A 218 5.43 -10.20 2.43
C GLN A 218 4.27 -9.60 3.24
N VAL A 219 3.25 -9.05 2.58
CA VAL A 219 2.08 -8.48 3.27
C VAL A 219 1.34 -9.55 4.08
N VAL A 220 1.15 -10.75 3.54
CA VAL A 220 0.51 -11.86 4.29
C VAL A 220 1.38 -12.31 5.46
N LEU A 221 2.70 -12.43 5.25
CA LEU A 221 3.67 -12.78 6.29
C LEU A 221 3.63 -11.79 7.46
N ILE A 222 3.67 -10.50 7.18
CA ILE A 222 3.62 -9.43 8.19
C ILE A 222 2.30 -9.46 8.94
N ASN A 223 1.16 -9.59 8.24
CA ASN A 223 -0.14 -9.73 8.87
C ASN A 223 -0.22 -10.94 9.82
N LEU A 224 0.37 -12.08 9.45
CA LEU A 224 0.42 -13.27 10.31
C LEU A 224 1.30 -13.05 11.55
N ILE A 225 2.45 -12.38 11.39
CA ILE A 225 3.36 -12.02 12.50
C ILE A 225 2.66 -11.07 13.46
N GLN A 226 2.04 -10.01 12.97
CA GLN A 226 1.30 -9.05 13.79
C GLN A 226 0.10 -9.70 14.49
N ALA A 227 -0.65 -10.56 13.78
CA ALA A 227 -1.74 -11.31 14.39
C ALA A 227 -1.23 -12.24 15.52
N ARG A 228 -0.01 -12.77 15.37
CA ARG A 228 0.66 -13.56 16.40
C ARG A 228 1.18 -12.73 17.58
N GLN A 229 1.60 -11.49 17.37
CA GLN A 229 2.04 -10.63 18.46
C GLN A 229 0.85 -10.03 19.23
N ASN A 230 -0.20 -9.59 18.53
CA ASN A 230 -1.29 -8.80 19.12
C ASN A 230 -2.38 -9.63 19.83
N ASN A 231 -2.55 -10.93 19.50
CA ASN A 231 -3.69 -11.73 20.01
C ASN A 231 -3.36 -12.69 21.16
N PHE A 232 -2.09 -12.86 21.52
CA PHE A 232 -1.67 -14.01 22.34
C PHE A 232 -1.81 -13.81 23.86
N GLU A 233 -1.76 -12.59 24.38
CA GLU A 233 -1.97 -12.38 25.81
C GLU A 233 -3.44 -12.50 26.24
N LYS A 234 -4.39 -12.41 25.29
CA LYS A 234 -5.83 -12.28 25.60
C LYS A 234 -6.71 -13.44 25.13
N ILE A 235 -6.29 -14.22 24.14
CA ILE A 235 -7.07 -15.34 23.60
C ILE A 235 -6.18 -16.59 23.64
N LYS A 236 -6.54 -17.57 24.48
CA LYS A 236 -5.92 -18.89 24.42
C LYS A 236 -6.27 -19.52 23.08
N LEU A 237 -5.34 -19.47 22.13
CA LEU A 237 -5.45 -20.17 20.87
C LEU A 237 -5.27 -21.67 21.12
N VAL A 238 -5.91 -22.48 20.28
CA VAL A 238 -5.69 -23.93 20.33
C VAL A 238 -4.31 -24.24 19.74
N PRO A 239 -3.54 -25.19 20.31
CA PRO A 239 -2.18 -25.50 19.86
C PRO A 239 -2.04 -25.76 18.35
N GLU A 240 -3.06 -26.37 17.75
CA GLU A 240 -3.11 -26.66 16.32
C GLU A 240 -3.10 -25.39 15.47
N PHE A 241 -3.74 -24.31 15.94
CA PHE A 241 -3.77 -23.04 15.24
C PHE A 241 -2.43 -22.30 15.37
N GLU A 242 -1.77 -22.37 16.53
CA GLU A 242 -0.44 -21.79 16.72
C GLU A 242 0.60 -22.48 15.82
N GLN A 243 0.55 -23.82 15.76
CA GLN A 243 1.40 -24.61 14.86
C GLN A 243 1.13 -24.28 13.40
N TRP A 244 -0.14 -24.13 13.02
CA TRP A 244 -0.51 -23.72 11.67
C TRP A 244 0.05 -22.34 11.31
N ILE A 245 -0.12 -21.33 12.17
CA ILE A 245 0.45 -19.98 11.95
C ILE A 245 1.97 -20.06 11.83
N ALA A 246 2.65 -20.75 12.75
CA ALA A 246 4.10 -20.87 12.73
C ALA A 246 4.61 -21.48 11.42
N SER A 247 3.95 -22.55 10.94
CA SER A 247 4.27 -23.20 9.67
C SER A 247 4.04 -22.26 8.47
N GLN A 248 2.97 -21.46 8.46
CA GLN A 248 2.74 -20.48 7.39
C GLN A 248 3.79 -19.37 7.38
N ILE A 249 4.16 -18.85 8.56
CA ILE A 249 5.21 -17.84 8.70
C ILE A 249 6.53 -18.40 8.18
N GLU A 250 6.92 -19.60 8.60
CA GLU A 250 8.13 -20.26 8.16
C GLU A 250 8.14 -20.43 6.63
N LYS A 251 7.06 -20.97 6.06
CA LYS A 251 6.94 -21.18 4.60
C LYS A 251 7.12 -19.87 3.83
N LEU A 252 6.37 -18.82 4.18
CA LEU A 252 6.41 -17.54 3.46
C LEU A 252 7.75 -16.82 3.62
N THR A 253 8.41 -16.99 4.78
CA THR A 253 9.76 -16.48 5.02
C THR A 253 10.76 -17.12 4.06
N HIS A 254 10.70 -18.45 3.90
CA HIS A 254 11.55 -19.16 2.95
C HIS A 254 11.30 -18.71 1.51
N GLU A 255 10.04 -18.59 1.08
CA GLU A 255 9.71 -18.12 -0.27
C GLU A 255 10.23 -16.70 -0.56
N LEU A 256 10.18 -15.80 0.43
CA LEU A 256 10.75 -14.46 0.33
C LEU A 256 12.28 -14.49 0.20
N ILE A 257 12.96 -15.30 1.01
CA ILE A 257 14.42 -15.46 0.95
C ILE A 257 14.86 -16.10 -0.36
N ASP A 258 14.16 -17.13 -0.83
CA ASP A 258 14.43 -17.77 -2.11
C ASP A 258 14.29 -16.78 -3.26
N PHE A 259 13.23 -15.96 -3.25
CA PHE A 259 13.07 -14.89 -4.23
C PHE A 259 14.27 -13.92 -4.21
N ILE A 260 14.66 -13.42 -3.03
CA ILE A 260 15.84 -12.55 -2.87
C ILE A 260 17.10 -13.22 -3.42
N ASN A 261 17.28 -14.52 -3.16
CA ASN A 261 18.41 -15.30 -3.63
C ASN A 261 18.46 -15.45 -5.15
N THR A 262 17.31 -15.47 -5.83
CA THR A 262 17.24 -15.50 -7.29
C THR A 262 17.61 -14.19 -7.97
N LEU A 263 17.60 -13.06 -7.25
CA LEU A 263 17.94 -11.75 -7.81
C LEU A 263 19.42 -11.71 -8.19
N ASN A 264 19.71 -11.20 -9.40
CA ASN A 264 21.08 -11.14 -9.93
C ASN A 264 21.97 -10.11 -9.22
N ASP A 265 23.14 -10.56 -8.76
CA ASP A 265 24.14 -9.81 -7.99
C ASP A 265 25.24 -9.15 -8.84
N GLU A 266 25.44 -9.56 -10.10
CA GLU A 266 26.67 -9.22 -10.84
C GLU A 266 26.77 -7.70 -11.14
N CYS A 267 27.72 -7.06 -10.45
CA CYS A 267 28.13 -5.68 -10.68
C CYS A 267 29.44 -5.56 -11.46
N LYS A 268 29.39 -5.76 -12.78
CA LYS A 268 30.52 -5.42 -13.64
C LYS A 268 30.43 -3.93 -14.05
N GLN A 269 31.06 -3.08 -13.23
CA GLN A 269 31.66 -1.78 -13.58
C GLN A 269 30.84 -0.56 -14.10
N GLU A 270 29.55 -0.63 -14.41
CA GLU A 270 28.83 0.54 -15.01
C GLU A 270 28.05 1.46 -14.03
N LEU A 271 28.65 1.90 -12.91
CA LEU A 271 28.00 2.85 -11.97
C LEU A 271 28.65 4.25 -11.92
N THR A 272 29.48 4.60 -12.91
CA THR A 272 30.13 5.93 -12.95
C THR A 272 29.33 6.97 -13.72
N ILE A 273 28.19 6.65 -14.33
CA ILE A 273 27.42 7.64 -15.12
C ILE A 273 25.94 7.52 -14.73
N LEU A 274 25.30 8.68 -14.51
CA LEU A 274 23.85 8.92 -14.34
C LEU A 274 23.37 9.29 -12.93
N PHE A 275 23.92 10.38 -12.40
CA PHE A 275 23.08 11.37 -11.72
C PHE A 275 23.22 12.69 -12.45
N GLN A 276 22.30 12.98 -13.38
CA GLN A 276 21.85 14.37 -13.53
C GLN A 276 20.52 14.60 -14.25
N ASN A 277 20.01 13.79 -15.20
CA ASN A 277 18.67 14.05 -15.82
C ASN A 277 18.06 12.86 -16.61
N GLY A 278 17.41 11.88 -15.98
CA GLY A 278 16.57 10.90 -16.71
C GLY A 278 17.04 9.43 -16.65
N PHE A 279 16.98 8.90 -15.44
CA PHE A 279 16.87 7.50 -14.98
C PHE A 279 17.33 6.33 -15.88
N VAL A 280 18.50 5.76 -15.55
CA VAL A 280 18.72 4.30 -15.58
C VAL A 280 19.57 3.87 -14.38
N ILE A 281 18.92 3.38 -13.32
CA ILE A 281 19.46 2.43 -12.33
C ILE A 281 18.28 1.53 -11.92
N SER A 282 18.38 0.21 -11.80
CA SER A 282 19.39 -0.78 -12.16
C SER A 282 18.84 -2.17 -11.76
N ARG A 283 19.67 -3.21 -11.95
CA ARG A 283 19.61 -4.62 -11.53
C ARG A 283 18.56 -5.03 -10.51
N GLU A 284 18.11 -6.27 -10.62
CA GLU A 284 16.98 -6.84 -9.87
C GLU A 284 17.05 -6.60 -8.36
N ILE A 285 18.23 -6.65 -7.73
CA ILE A 285 18.38 -6.37 -6.30
C ILE A 285 18.22 -4.89 -5.92
N ILE A 286 18.78 -3.96 -6.73
CA ILE A 286 18.63 -2.51 -6.50
C ILE A 286 17.18 -2.09 -6.79
N LYS A 287 16.58 -2.68 -7.83
CA LYS A 287 15.15 -2.50 -8.10
C LYS A 287 14.32 -3.00 -6.94
N PHE A 288 14.59 -4.20 -6.42
CA PHE A 288 13.86 -4.75 -5.28
C PHE A 288 13.96 -3.87 -4.04
N GLU A 289 15.16 -3.47 -3.66
CA GLU A 289 15.39 -2.52 -2.56
C GLU A 289 14.64 -1.20 -2.75
N SER A 290 14.71 -0.61 -3.95
CA SER A 290 13.99 0.64 -4.24
C SER A 290 12.47 0.48 -4.11
N LEU A 291 11.93 -0.69 -4.46
CA LEU A 291 10.51 -1.00 -4.23
C LEU A 291 10.22 -1.18 -2.74
N GLN A 292 11.08 -1.89 -2.01
CA GLN A 292 10.96 -2.06 -0.56
C GLN A 292 10.97 -0.72 0.19
N LEU A 293 11.78 0.25 -0.23
CA LEU A 293 11.79 1.60 0.34
C LEU A 293 10.50 2.39 0.10
N GLN A 294 9.75 2.07 -0.95
CA GLN A 294 8.48 2.73 -1.27
C GLN A 294 7.28 2.08 -0.58
N LEU A 295 7.41 0.82 -0.17
CA LEU A 295 6.34 0.06 0.46
C LEU A 295 6.24 0.41 1.94
N SER A 296 5.02 0.63 2.41
CA SER A 296 4.74 0.90 3.83
C SER A 296 5.22 -0.18 4.77
N ASP A 297 5.21 -1.45 4.34
CA ASP A 297 5.69 -2.62 5.07
C ASP A 297 7.03 -3.14 4.55
N GLY A 298 7.66 -2.41 3.64
CA GLY A 298 8.92 -2.81 3.04
C GLY A 298 10.13 -2.65 3.96
N PHE A 299 11.22 -3.29 3.55
CA PHE A 299 12.53 -3.22 4.20
C PHE A 299 13.26 -1.91 3.84
N ALA A 300 13.62 -1.15 4.86
CA ALA A 300 14.45 0.03 4.71
C ALA A 300 15.92 -0.37 4.81
N ILE A 301 16.62 -0.29 3.67
CA ILE A 301 18.08 -0.39 3.61
C ILE A 301 18.61 1.03 3.34
N ILE A 302 19.25 1.65 4.34
CA ILE A 302 19.60 3.09 4.28
C ILE A 302 21.08 3.29 3.94
N GLY A 303 21.96 2.42 4.42
CA GLY A 303 23.40 2.57 4.20
C GLY A 303 23.81 2.39 2.74
N SER A 304 24.97 2.97 2.40
CA SER A 304 25.56 2.90 1.06
C SER A 304 26.28 1.57 0.85
N TRP A 305 25.53 0.52 0.57
CA TRP A 305 26.04 -0.85 0.46
C TRP A 305 26.18 -1.34 -0.99
N THR A 306 27.10 -2.29 -1.20
CA THR A 306 27.21 -3.01 -2.49
C THR A 306 25.98 -3.90 -2.72
N PRO A 307 25.65 -4.29 -3.98
CA PRO A 307 24.52 -5.18 -4.27
C PRO A 307 24.53 -6.48 -3.45
N GLY A 308 25.68 -7.14 -3.31
CA GLY A 308 25.82 -8.35 -2.51
C GLY A 308 25.60 -8.11 -1.01
N GLN A 309 25.99 -6.96 -0.47
CA GLN A 309 25.69 -6.58 0.91
C GLN A 309 24.20 -6.27 1.11
N LYS A 310 23.57 -5.56 0.17
CA LYS A 310 22.12 -5.30 0.19
C LYS A 310 21.32 -6.60 0.20
N LYS A 311 21.71 -7.56 -0.63
CA LYS A 311 21.11 -8.91 -0.63
C LYS A 311 21.23 -9.59 0.73
N LYS A 312 22.42 -9.58 1.35
CA LYS A 312 22.61 -10.12 2.70
C LYS A 312 21.71 -9.45 3.73
N LEU A 313 21.61 -8.11 3.70
CA LEU A 313 20.76 -7.36 4.62
C LEU A 313 19.26 -7.66 4.42
N LEU A 314 18.80 -7.72 3.17
CA LEU A 314 17.42 -8.08 2.84
C LEU A 314 17.07 -9.50 3.30
N THR A 315 17.97 -10.46 3.09
CA THR A 315 17.83 -11.83 3.60
C THR A 315 17.79 -11.84 5.13
N PHE A 316 18.67 -11.09 5.79
CA PHE A 316 18.70 -10.98 7.24
C PHE A 316 17.39 -10.42 7.80
N TRP A 317 16.89 -9.32 7.23
CA TRP A 317 15.62 -8.72 7.66
C TRP A 317 14.43 -9.63 7.39
N SER A 318 14.46 -10.40 6.29
CA SER A 318 13.41 -11.37 5.98
C SER A 318 13.32 -12.49 7.03
N LYS A 319 14.45 -12.92 7.60
CA LYS A 319 14.47 -13.89 8.71
C LYS A 319 14.03 -13.28 10.04
N ASN A 320 14.36 -12.00 10.25
CA ASN A 320 14.16 -11.30 11.51
C ASN A 320 13.03 -10.25 11.43
N ILE A 321 11.98 -10.52 10.64
CA ILE A 321 10.85 -9.61 10.45
C ILE A 321 10.21 -9.17 11.78
N PRO A 322 9.97 -10.04 12.78
CA PRO A 322 9.39 -9.60 14.04
C PRO A 322 10.19 -8.48 14.71
N PHE A 323 11.52 -8.63 14.77
CA PHE A 323 12.41 -7.62 15.30
C PHE A 323 12.45 -6.36 14.41
N TYR A 324 12.48 -6.55 13.08
CA TYR A 324 12.43 -5.44 12.12
C TYR A 324 11.18 -4.56 12.32
N LEU A 325 10.01 -5.18 12.46
CA LEU A 325 8.75 -4.46 12.70
C LEU A 325 8.80 -3.64 14.00
N GLU A 326 9.36 -4.21 15.09
CA GLU A 326 9.46 -3.50 16.37
C GLU A 326 10.38 -2.28 16.33
N ILE A 327 11.45 -2.30 15.53
CA ILE A 327 12.38 -1.16 15.42
C ILE A 327 11.98 -0.17 14.33
N LYS A 328 11.23 -0.61 13.31
CA LYS A 328 10.79 0.22 12.19
C LYS A 328 9.89 1.37 12.63
N ASP A 329 9.10 1.17 13.68
CA ASP A 329 8.15 2.16 14.19
C ASP A 329 8.80 3.19 15.13
N THR A 330 10.13 3.18 15.28
CA THR A 330 10.85 4.10 16.18
C THR A 330 11.35 5.33 15.43
N GLU A 331 11.23 6.52 16.04
CA GLU A 331 11.79 7.77 15.50
C GLU A 331 13.31 7.71 15.29
N ALA A 332 13.99 6.79 15.98
CA ALA A 332 15.42 6.53 15.86
C ALA A 332 15.85 5.82 14.57
N LYS A 333 14.89 5.39 13.72
CA LYS A 333 15.13 4.57 12.52
C LYS A 333 16.16 5.17 11.57
N GLU A 334 16.05 6.45 11.22
CA GLU A 334 16.91 7.08 10.21
C GLU A 334 18.37 7.21 10.68
N THR A 335 18.57 7.44 11.97
CA THR A 335 19.89 7.64 12.57
C THR A 335 20.61 6.31 12.83
N TRP A 336 19.86 5.26 13.17
CA TRP A 336 20.46 4.01 13.66
C TRP A 336 20.44 2.83 12.69
N LEU A 337 19.54 2.80 11.70
CA LEU A 337 19.52 1.69 10.74
C LEU A 337 20.86 1.48 10.02
N PRO A 338 21.59 2.51 9.53
CA PRO A 338 22.88 2.29 8.89
C PRO A 338 23.92 1.63 9.81
N ASN A 339 23.94 2.00 11.09
CA ASN A 339 24.84 1.40 12.08
C ASN A 339 24.46 -0.05 12.36
N LEU A 340 23.16 -0.34 12.47
CA LEU A 340 22.67 -1.70 12.67
C LEU A 340 22.95 -2.58 11.44
N GLU A 341 22.80 -2.04 10.24
CA GLU A 341 23.19 -2.69 8.98
C GLU A 341 24.70 -2.99 8.96
N GLU A 342 25.54 -2.06 9.40
CA GLU A 342 26.98 -2.29 9.54
C GLU A 342 27.28 -3.44 10.52
N LEU A 343 26.63 -3.46 11.68
CA LEU A 343 26.76 -4.53 12.67
C LEU A 343 26.37 -5.90 12.08
N ILE A 344 25.23 -5.96 11.37
CA ILE A 344 24.75 -7.17 10.70
C ILE A 344 25.76 -7.66 9.65
N LEU A 345 26.39 -6.76 8.91
CA LEU A 345 27.37 -7.11 7.88
C LEU A 345 28.72 -7.57 8.46
N GLN A 346 29.08 -7.14 9.66
CA GLN A 346 30.32 -7.55 10.32
C GLN A 346 30.25 -8.98 10.86
N ASP A 347 29.10 -9.38 11.44
CA ASP A 347 28.91 -10.73 11.98
C ASP A 347 27.44 -11.16 11.92
N THR A 348 26.99 -11.57 10.72
CA THR A 348 25.59 -11.89 10.44
C THR A 348 25.06 -13.04 11.31
N ASP A 349 25.84 -14.11 11.47
CA ASP A 349 25.41 -15.30 12.20
C ASP A 349 25.31 -15.02 13.70
N HIS A 350 26.26 -14.28 14.27
CA HIS A 350 26.19 -13.87 15.67
C HIS A 350 25.01 -12.93 15.90
N MET A 351 24.80 -11.93 15.03
CA MET A 351 23.68 -11.00 15.13
C MET A 351 22.33 -11.71 15.08
N GLU A 352 22.18 -12.72 14.22
CA GLU A 352 20.98 -13.54 14.16
C GLU A 352 20.73 -14.25 15.50
N SER A 353 21.77 -14.89 16.07
CA SER A 353 21.68 -15.54 17.39
C SER A 353 21.28 -14.56 18.49
N VAL A 354 21.93 -13.38 18.55
CA VAL A 354 21.67 -12.38 19.58
C VAL A 354 20.25 -11.83 19.50
N ILE A 355 19.71 -11.58 18.29
CA ILE A 355 18.32 -11.16 18.13
C ILE A 355 17.36 -12.26 18.59
N GLN A 356 17.62 -13.51 18.24
CA GLN A 356 16.74 -14.62 18.65
C GLN A 356 16.73 -14.81 20.17
N ASP A 357 17.86 -14.59 20.84
CA ASP A 357 17.93 -14.62 22.31
C ASP A 357 17.25 -13.40 22.93
N PHE A 358 17.43 -12.22 22.35
CA PHE A 358 16.75 -10.99 22.76
C PHE A 358 15.22 -11.12 22.70
N LEU A 359 14.67 -11.68 21.61
CA LEU A 359 13.22 -11.85 21.42
C LEU A 359 12.58 -12.84 22.41
N LYS A 360 13.36 -13.68 23.11
CA LYS A 360 12.86 -14.56 24.19
C LYS A 360 12.71 -13.83 25.51
N ILE A 361 13.27 -12.63 25.65
CA ILE A 361 13.25 -11.85 26.89
C ILE A 361 11.89 -11.16 27.01
N PRO A 362 11.13 -11.39 28.08
CA PRO A 362 9.84 -10.73 28.29
C PRO A 362 10.01 -9.20 28.31
N ILE A 363 9.10 -8.50 27.64
CA ILE A 363 9.05 -7.04 27.67
C ILE A 363 8.59 -6.59 29.07
N PRO A 364 9.36 -5.77 29.80
CA PRO A 364 8.91 -5.25 31.08
C PRO A 364 7.68 -4.36 30.89
N SER A 365 6.61 -4.60 31.65
CA SER A 365 5.31 -3.93 31.47
C SER A 365 5.33 -2.40 31.65
N ASN A 366 6.42 -1.84 32.20
CA ASN A 366 6.61 -0.42 32.47
C ASN A 366 7.89 0.15 31.82
N SER A 367 8.40 -0.48 30.76
CA SER A 367 9.60 0.03 30.11
C SER A 367 9.27 1.26 29.26
N GLU A 368 9.89 2.40 29.59
CA GLU A 368 9.91 3.59 28.73
C GLU A 368 10.96 3.46 27.60
N GLU A 369 11.80 2.42 27.67
CA GLU A 369 12.89 2.20 26.70
C GLU A 369 12.36 1.60 25.40
N SER A 370 12.85 2.14 24.28
CA SER A 370 12.52 1.60 22.96
C SER A 370 13.08 0.17 22.78
N THR A 371 12.47 -0.63 21.90
CA THR A 371 13.01 -1.96 21.56
C THR A 371 14.47 -1.88 21.10
N LEU A 372 14.82 -0.85 20.32
CA LEU A 372 16.19 -0.64 19.85
C LEU A 372 17.17 -0.40 21.01
N GLU A 373 16.83 0.44 21.98
CA GLU A 373 17.70 0.69 23.14
C GLU A 373 17.90 -0.56 23.99
N ARG A 374 16.81 -1.29 24.27
CA ARG A 374 16.88 -2.56 25.01
C ARG A 374 17.76 -3.57 24.28
N PHE A 375 17.61 -3.66 22.96
CA PHE A 375 18.45 -4.53 22.13
C PHE A 375 19.92 -4.11 22.18
N LEU A 376 20.23 -2.82 22.06
CA LEU A 376 21.60 -2.33 22.09
C LEU A 376 22.25 -2.59 23.46
N LYS A 377 21.53 -2.43 24.57
CA LYS A 377 22.03 -2.80 25.91
C LYS A 377 22.33 -4.30 26.00
N PHE A 378 21.38 -5.12 25.56
CA PHE A 378 21.56 -6.58 25.53
C PHE A 378 22.76 -6.98 24.67
N HIS A 379 22.89 -6.41 23.47
CA HIS A 379 24.00 -6.69 22.56
C HIS A 379 25.36 -6.27 23.13
N VAL A 380 25.45 -5.17 23.90
CA VAL A 380 26.68 -4.74 24.61
C VAL A 380 27.12 -5.77 25.67
N GLU A 381 26.16 -6.44 26.30
CA GLU A 381 26.41 -7.48 27.31
C GLU A 381 26.86 -8.80 26.69
N GLU A 382 26.22 -9.20 25.58
CA GLU A 382 26.47 -10.48 24.91
C GLU A 382 27.70 -10.45 23.97
N THR A 383 28.06 -9.28 23.45
CA THR A 383 29.15 -9.16 22.47
C THR A 383 30.52 -9.15 23.15
N ARG A 384 31.41 -10.07 22.71
CA ARG A 384 32.81 -10.12 23.15
C ARG A 384 33.76 -9.25 22.31
N ALA A 385 33.40 -8.98 21.06
CA ALA A 385 34.20 -8.16 20.16
C ALA A 385 34.15 -6.67 20.57
N GLN A 386 35.29 -6.13 21.04
CA GLN A 386 35.37 -4.77 21.57
C GLN A 386 35.01 -3.67 20.56
N SER A 387 35.28 -3.88 19.27
CA SER A 387 34.91 -2.93 18.20
C SER A 387 33.39 -2.82 18.07
N VAL A 388 32.72 -3.98 17.99
CA VAL A 388 31.26 -4.13 17.89
C VAL A 388 30.57 -3.58 19.14
N LYS A 389 31.11 -3.90 20.33
CA LYS A 389 30.63 -3.35 21.61
C LYS A 389 30.66 -1.82 21.64
N LYS A 390 31.76 -1.21 21.18
CA LYS A 390 31.88 0.26 21.11
C LYS A 390 30.86 0.90 20.15
N MET A 391 30.50 0.22 19.07
CA MET A 391 29.45 0.70 18.14
C MET A 391 28.08 0.72 18.82
N SER A 392 27.73 -0.34 19.56
CA SER A 392 26.48 -0.38 20.34
C SER A 392 26.47 0.54 21.55
N GLU A 393 27.62 0.77 22.20
CA GLU A 393 27.74 1.78 23.28
C GLU A 393 27.51 3.20 22.76
N ARG A 394 28.02 3.53 21.56
CA ARG A 394 27.68 4.78 20.86
C ARG A 394 26.20 4.84 20.55
N GLY A 395 25.61 3.71 20.10
CA GLY A 395 24.18 3.37 20.14
C GLY A 395 23.37 4.13 21.16
N LEU A 396 23.65 3.71 22.38
CA LEU A 396 22.94 4.12 23.58
C LEU A 396 23.16 5.60 23.90
N GLN A 397 24.33 6.16 23.59
CA GLN A 397 24.64 7.57 23.87
C GLN A 397 23.80 8.54 23.02
N TYR A 398 23.54 8.21 21.75
CA TYR A 398 22.73 9.08 20.88
C TYR A 398 21.22 8.92 21.11
N GLY A 399 20.76 7.72 21.50
CA GLY A 399 19.35 7.46 21.82
C GLY A 399 18.85 8.24 23.05
N THR A 400 19.71 8.46 24.06
CA THR A 400 19.36 9.21 25.28
C THR A 400 19.29 10.74 25.12
N THR A 401 19.58 11.27 23.93
CA THR A 401 19.68 12.73 23.67
C THR A 401 18.71 13.27 22.64
N ALA A 402 17.90 12.40 22.02
CA ALA A 402 16.74 12.77 21.21
C ALA A 402 15.49 12.78 22.10
#